data_AF-A0A958R5R1-F1
#
_entry.id   AF-A0A958R5R1-F1
#
_cell.length_a   1.000
_cell.length_b   1.000
_cell.length_c   1.000
_cell.angle_alpha   90.00
_cell.angle_beta   90.00
_cell.angle_gamma   90.00
#
_symmetry.space_group_name_H-M   'P 1'
#
loop_
_entity.id
_entity.type
_entity.pdbx_description
1 polymer ?
#
loop_
_entity_poly.entity_id
_entity_poly.type
_entity_poly.pdbx_seq_one_letter_code
_entity_poly.pdbx_strand_id
1 'polypeptide(L)'
;MNHDGHVKIADFGLSKVGLDSREVTYSFCGSTEYMPPEMIQKTGHSYGVDFYTLGALLYELVTGLPPFYSRNEEEIKNAIVNE
;
A
#
# COMPACT_ATOMS: atom_id res chain seq x y z
N MET A 1 13.95 12.31 -5.77
CA MET A 1 13.92 13.76 -5.46
C MET A 1 14.65 14.51 -6.56
N ASN A 2 14.26 15.75 -6.91
CA ASN A 2 15.06 16.58 -7.83
C ASN A 2 16.21 17.30 -7.07
N HIS A 3 16.99 18.11 -7.78
CA HIS A 3 18.12 18.85 -7.18
C HIS A 3 17.68 19.91 -6.16
N ASP A 4 16.43 20.37 -6.21
CA ASP A 4 15.87 21.37 -5.29
C ASP A 4 15.20 20.76 -4.04
N GLY A 5 15.17 19.43 -3.93
CA GLY A 5 14.51 18.75 -2.81
C GLY A 5 13.04 18.38 -3.03
N HIS A 6 12.47 18.61 -4.22
CA HIS A 6 11.10 18.21 -4.52
C HIS A 6 10.97 16.69 -4.69
N VAL A 7 9.97 16.12 -4.02
CA VAL A 7 9.62 14.70 -4.12
C VAL A 7 9.16 14.37 -5.54
N LYS A 8 9.50 13.17 -6.01
CA LYS A 8 9.05 12.61 -7.28
C LYS A 8 8.66 11.17 -7.03
N ILE A 9 7.48 10.78 -7.52
CA ILE A 9 7.10 9.37 -7.59
C ILE A 9 7.97 8.72 -8.66
N ALA A 10 8.51 7.55 -8.34
CA ALA A 10 9.36 6.77 -9.20
C ALA A 10 8.93 5.30 -9.13
N ASP A 11 9.32 4.54 -10.15
CA ASP A 11 8.96 3.13 -10.34
C ASP A 11 7.44 2.89 -10.48
N PHE A 12 7.03 2.57 -11.72
CA PHE A 12 5.65 2.25 -12.07
C PHE A 12 5.48 0.77 -12.42
N GLY A 13 6.41 -0.09 -11.99
CA GLY A 13 6.43 -1.52 -12.33
C GLY A 13 5.22 -2.31 -11.82
N LEU A 14 4.54 -1.82 -10.79
CA LEU A 14 3.32 -2.40 -10.23
C LEU A 14 2.04 -1.65 -10.62
N SER A 15 2.14 -0.56 -11.38
CA SER A 15 0.98 0.25 -11.74
C SER A 15 0.01 -0.53 -12.64
N LYS A 16 -1.29 -0.38 -12.37
CA LYS A 16 -2.35 -0.97 -13.17
C LYS A 16 -3.04 0.10 -14.00
N VAL A 17 -3.08 -0.10 -15.32
CA VAL A 17 -3.73 0.81 -16.27
C VAL A 17 -5.04 0.20 -16.80
N GLY A 18 -5.97 1.05 -17.22
CA GLY A 18 -7.19 0.62 -17.92
C GLY A 18 -8.24 -0.05 -17.03
N LEU A 19 -8.22 0.21 -15.72
CA LEU A 19 -9.37 -0.08 -14.85
C LEU A 19 -10.47 0.95 -15.11
N ASP A 20 -11.71 0.50 -15.22
CA ASP A 20 -12.87 1.39 -15.13
C ASP A 20 -13.26 1.63 -13.65
N SER A 21 -14.03 2.70 -13.39
CA SER A 21 -14.48 3.08 -12.02
C SER A 21 -15.26 1.99 -11.26
N ARG A 22 -15.77 0.97 -11.95
CA ARG A 22 -16.53 -0.15 -11.37
C ARG A 22 -15.75 -1.46 -11.36
N GLU A 23 -14.56 -1.48 -11.94
CA GLU A 23 -13.74 -2.68 -12.04
C GLU A 23 -12.81 -2.81 -10.84
N VAL A 24 -12.49 -4.08 -10.56
CA VAL A 24 -11.52 -4.46 -9.54
C VAL A 24 -10.48 -5.39 -10.15
N THR A 25 -9.28 -5.39 -9.57
CA THR A 25 -8.22 -6.34 -9.87
C THR A 25 -7.82 -7.14 -8.64
N TYR A 26 -7.02 -8.18 -8.84
CA TYR A 26 -6.73 -9.20 -7.82
C TYR A 26 -5.23 -9.51 -7.73
N SER A 27 -4.38 -8.70 -8.35
CA SER A 27 -2.93 -8.85 -8.27
C SER A 27 -2.45 -8.69 -6.83
N PHE A 28 -1.75 -9.69 -6.30
CA PHE A 28 -1.15 -9.63 -4.98
C PHE A 28 0.31 -9.19 -5.10
N CYS A 29 0.58 -7.90 -4.93
CA CYS A 29 1.89 -7.29 -5.11
C CYS A 29 2.08 -6.09 -4.17
N GLY A 30 3.35 -5.66 -4.00
CA GLY A 30 3.75 -4.62 -3.06
C GLY A 30 4.42 -5.18 -1.81
N SER A 31 4.85 -4.29 -0.92
CA SER A 31 5.40 -4.64 0.39
C SER A 31 4.28 -4.79 1.42
N THR A 32 4.30 -5.85 2.22
CA THR A 32 3.21 -6.25 3.11
C THR A 32 2.81 -5.16 4.12
N GLU A 33 3.76 -4.36 4.60
CA GLU A 33 3.54 -3.27 5.57
C GLU A 33 2.65 -2.14 5.03
N TYR A 34 2.51 -2.04 3.71
CA TYR A 34 1.73 -1.01 3.03
C TYR A 34 0.48 -1.57 2.34
N MET A 35 0.26 -2.89 2.41
CA MET A 35 -0.90 -3.50 1.78
C MET A 35 -2.17 -3.20 2.58
N PRO A 36 -3.26 -2.78 1.93
CA PRO A 36 -4.56 -2.63 2.57
C PRO A 36 -5.22 -4.00 2.88
N PRO A 37 -6.18 -4.03 3.81
CA PRO A 37 -6.84 -5.27 4.23
C PRO A 37 -7.51 -6.02 3.07
N GLU A 38 -8.13 -5.33 2.10
CA GLU A 38 -8.77 -5.97 0.95
C GLU A 38 -7.79 -6.71 0.01
N MET A 39 -6.53 -6.26 -0.05
CA MET A 39 -5.47 -6.96 -0.79
C MET A 39 -5.01 -8.21 -0.05
N ILE A 40 -4.89 -8.14 1.28
CA ILE A 40 -4.54 -9.28 2.15
C ILE A 40 -5.63 -10.35 2.11
N GLN A 41 -6.89 -9.93 2.19
CA GLN A 41 -8.07 -10.80 2.14
C GLN A 41 -8.42 -11.25 0.72
N LYS A 42 -7.78 -10.69 -0.30
CA LYS A 42 -7.99 -11.02 -1.73
C LYS A 42 -9.44 -10.81 -2.18
N THR A 43 -10.12 -9.81 -1.64
CA THR A 43 -11.53 -9.50 -1.98
C THR A 43 -11.68 -8.68 -3.26
N GLY A 44 -10.57 -8.37 -3.92
CA GLY A 44 -10.51 -7.48 -5.07
C GLY A 44 -10.30 -6.04 -4.63
N HIS A 45 -9.59 -5.28 -5.46
CA HIS A 45 -9.22 -3.90 -5.14
C HIS A 45 -9.23 -3.00 -6.38
N SER A 46 -9.36 -1.70 -6.13
CA SER A 46 -9.40 -0.63 -7.13
C SER A 46 -8.51 0.52 -6.64
N TYR A 47 -8.75 1.75 -7.06
CA TYR A 47 -7.95 2.94 -6.72
C TYR A 47 -7.87 3.26 -5.21
N GLY A 48 -8.73 2.67 -4.38
CA GLY A 48 -8.71 2.86 -2.91
C GLY A 48 -7.38 2.49 -2.26
N VAL A 49 -6.67 1.49 -2.81
CA VAL A 49 -5.41 0.98 -2.25
C VAL A 49 -4.30 2.03 -2.25
N ASP A 50 -4.31 2.96 -3.21
CA ASP A 50 -3.32 4.04 -3.30
C ASP A 50 -3.49 5.02 -2.12
N PHE A 51 -4.72 5.28 -1.69
CA PHE A 51 -4.99 6.16 -0.55
C PHE A 51 -4.60 5.51 0.78
N TYR A 52 -4.85 4.22 0.94
CA TYR A 52 -4.38 3.47 2.11
C TYR A 52 -2.85 3.49 2.19
N THR A 53 -2.19 3.17 1.08
CA THR A 53 -0.72 3.16 0.97
C THR A 53 -0.12 4.53 1.27
N LEU A 54 -0.75 5.61 0.77
CA LEU A 54 -0.35 6.98 1.08
C LEU A 54 -0.47 7.30 2.58
N GLY A 55 -1.53 6.81 3.24
CA GLY A 55 -1.72 6.94 4.69
C GLY A 55 -0.63 6.23 5.48
N ALA A 56 -0.33 4.97 5.13
CA ALA A 56 0.74 4.18 5.75
C ALA A 56 2.12 4.86 5.56
N LEU A 57 2.40 5.36 4.34
CA LEU A 57 3.62 6.11 4.05
C LEU A 57 3.70 7.40 4.88
N LEU A 58 2.60 8.16 5.00
CA LEU A 58 2.57 9.37 5.81
C LEU A 58 2.84 9.06 7.29
N TYR A 59 2.25 7.97 7.81
CA TYR A 59 2.50 7.52 9.17
C TYR A 59 3.99 7.20 9.38
N GLU A 60 4.63 6.50 8.45
CA GLU A 60 6.06 6.20 8.52
C GLU A 60 6.93 7.45 8.46
N LEU A 61 6.60 8.41 7.59
CA LEU A 61 7.34 9.67 7.51
C LEU A 61 7.31 10.47 8.82
N VAL A 62 6.24 10.35 9.60
CA VAL A 62 6.06 11.06 10.87
C VAL A 62 6.67 10.29 12.05
N THR A 63 6.54 8.96 12.07
CA THR A 63 6.87 8.13 13.24
C THR A 63 8.18 7.37 13.10
N GLY A 64 8.70 7.22 11.88
CA GLY A 64 9.89 6.45 11.55
C GLY A 64 9.64 4.95 11.32
N LEU A 65 8.41 4.46 11.47
CA LEU A 65 8.03 3.06 11.22
C LEU A 65 6.64 3.00 10.56
N PRO A 66 6.34 1.99 9.72
CA PRO A 66 4.98 1.76 9.22
C PRO A 66 3.97 1.59 10.36
N PRO A 67 2.66 1.81 10.12
CA PRO A 67 1.62 1.67 11.15
C PRO A 67 1.57 0.25 11.75
N PHE A 68 1.89 -0.76 10.94
CA PHE A 68 2.01 -2.15 11.34
C PHE A 68 3.37 -2.70 10.95
N TYR A 69 4.15 -3.17 11.93
CA TYR A 69 5.50 -3.68 11.70
C TYR A 69 5.80 -4.85 12.64
N SER A 70 6.31 -5.95 12.09
CA SER A 70 6.83 -7.10 12.82
C SER A 70 7.93 -7.77 11.99
N ARG A 71 8.71 -8.65 12.63
CA ARG A 71 9.61 -9.57 11.91
C ARG A 71 8.86 -10.76 11.30
N ASN A 72 7.64 -11.00 11.77
CA ASN A 72 6.77 -12.04 11.28
C ASN A 72 5.72 -11.41 10.35
N GLU A 73 5.79 -11.73 9.07
CA GLU A 73 4.88 -11.22 8.05
C GLU A 73 3.41 -11.57 8.35
N GLU A 74 3.14 -12.71 8.99
CA GLU A 74 1.80 -13.13 9.37
C GLU A 74 1.22 -12.26 10.49
N GLU A 75 2.05 -11.80 11.43
CA GLU A 75 1.63 -10.85 12.45
C GLU A 75 1.25 -9.50 11.86
N ILE A 76 2.00 -9.02 10.85
CA ILE A 76 1.68 -7.78 10.13
C ILE A 76 0.33 -7.92 9.44
N LYS A 77 0.12 -9.01 8.69
CA LYS A 77 -1.15 -9.26 7.99
C LYS A 77 -2.32 -9.35 8.95
N ASN A 78 -2.15 -10.03 10.08
CA ASN A 78 -3.19 -10.14 11.10
C ASN A 78 -3.48 -8.78 11.75
N ALA A 79 -2.47 -7.95 12.00
CA ALA A 79 -2.69 -6.62 12.56
C ALA A 79 -3.46 -5.72 11.59
N ILE A 80 -3.09 -5.71 10.31
CA ILE A 80 -3.79 -4.93 9.26
C ILE A 80 -5.25 -5.37 9.14
N VAL A 81 -5.54 -6.68 9.14
CA VAL A 81 -6.91 -7.16 8.95
C VAL A 81 -7.83 -6.92 10.16
N ASN A 82 -7.27 -6.71 11.36
CA ASN A 82 -8.01 -6.55 12.61
C ASN A 82 -7.97 -5.12 13.16
N GLU A 83 -7.63 -4.13 12.32
CA GLU A 83 -7.64 -2.71 12.66
C GLU A 83 -9.04 -2.15 13.01
#